data_AF-A0AA87SY42-F1
#
_entry.id   AF-A0AA87SY42-F1
#
_cell.length_a   1.000
_cell.length_b   1.000
_cell.length_c   1.000
_cell.angle_alpha   90.00
_cell.angle_beta   90.00
_cell.angle_gamma   90.00
#
_symmetry.space_group_name_H-M   'P 1'
#
loop_
_entity.id
_entity.type
_entity.pdbx_description
1 polymer ?
#
loop_
_entity_poly.entity_id
_entity_poly.type
_entity_poly.pdbx_seq_one_letter_code
_entity_poly.pdbx_strand_id
1 'polypeptide(L)'
;MNFYLPKNPISFEEVIDTLKDAVPEYNSRPSGVLFGFSPDQVLYGEVPDKHRFIEQIKEAAVIRPKINKQGLCDPCANPSTIPIKRK
;
A
#
# COMPACT_ATOMS: atom_id res chain seq x y z
N MET A 1 -20.78 1.82 6.36
CA MET A 1 -19.52 1.55 5.65
C MET A 1 -19.39 2.63 4.60
N ASN A 2 -18.43 3.55 4.72
CA ASN A 2 -18.34 4.70 3.81
C ASN A 2 -17.36 4.35 2.69
N PHE A 3 -17.87 4.28 1.46
CA PHE A 3 -17.05 4.20 0.26
C PHE A 3 -16.64 5.61 -0.12
N TYR A 4 -15.34 5.92 0.00
CA TYR A 4 -14.82 7.22 -0.41
C TYR A 4 -14.53 7.16 -1.90
N LEU A 5 -15.45 7.70 -2.71
CA LEU A 5 -15.20 7.90 -4.13
C LEU A 5 -14.22 9.07 -4.30
N PRO A 6 -13.34 9.03 -5.32
CA PRO A 6 -12.37 10.10 -5.58
C PRO A 6 -13.01 11.47 -5.83
N LYS A 7 -14.29 11.46 -6.23
CA LYS A 7 -15.13 12.63 -6.43
C LYS A 7 -16.50 12.36 -5.84
N ASN A 8 -17.17 13.42 -5.40
CA ASN A 8 -18.58 13.33 -5.03
C ASN A 8 -19.40 13.17 -6.32
N PRO A 9 -20.03 12.00 -6.53
CA PRO A 9 -20.82 11.78 -7.72
C PRO A 9 -22.06 12.68 -7.68
N ILE A 10 -22.39 13.26 -8.81
CA ILE A 10 -23.57 14.12 -8.97
C ILE A 10 -24.80 13.35 -9.47
N SER A 11 -24.62 12.10 -9.93
CA SER A 11 -25.73 11.22 -10.32
C SER A 11 -25.43 9.73 -10.06
N PHE A 12 -26.47 8.89 -10.15
CA PHE A 12 -26.32 7.44 -10.04
C PHE A 12 -25.56 6.83 -11.22
N GLU A 13 -25.72 7.38 -12.43
CA GLU A 13 -25.00 6.94 -13.62
C GLU A 13 -23.49 7.12 -13.44
N GLU A 14 -23.05 8.25 -12.87
CA GLU A 14 -21.64 8.50 -12.59
C GLU A 14 -21.07 7.50 -11.56
N VAL A 15 -21.87 7.12 -10.56
CA VAL A 15 -21.50 6.05 -9.62
C VAL A 15 -21.33 4.72 -10.36
N ILE A 16 -22.29 4.36 -11.22
CA ILE A 16 -22.25 3.11 -11.98
C ILE A 16 -21.01 3.08 -12.87
N ASP A 17 -20.72 4.15 -13.61
CA ASP A 17 -19.56 4.22 -14.49
C ASP A 17 -18.25 4.18 -13.70
N THR A 18 -18.17 4.87 -12.56
CA THR A 18 -16.99 4.78 -11.68
C THR A 18 -16.77 3.35 -11.18
N LEU A 19 -17.84 2.64 -10.82
CA LEU A 19 -17.75 1.27 -10.32
C LEU A 19 -17.37 0.26 -11.41
N LYS A 20 -17.77 0.48 -12.67
CA LYS A 20 -17.40 -0.39 -13.80
C LYS A 20 -15.88 -0.52 -13.95
N ASP A 21 -15.14 0.55 -13.67
CA ASP A 21 -13.68 0.55 -13.75
C ASP A 21 -13.03 0.19 -12.42
N ALA A 22 -13.54 0.73 -11.31
CA ALA A 22 -12.93 0.54 -9.99
C ALA A 22 -13.02 -0.91 -9.48
N VAL A 23 -14.10 -1.63 -9.79
CA VAL A 23 -14.29 -3.00 -9.29
C VAL A 23 -13.29 -3.98 -9.93
N PRO A 24 -13.15 -4.05 -11.28
CA PRO A 24 -12.13 -4.89 -11.90
C PRO A 24 -10.70 -4.50 -11.48
N GLU A 25 -10.44 -3.21 -11.34
CA GLU A 25 -9.13 -2.74 -10.87
C GLU A 25 -8.85 -3.20 -9.44
N TYR A 26 -9.82 -3.10 -8.53
CA TYR A 26 -9.65 -3.59 -7.16
C TYR A 26 -9.44 -5.11 -7.11
N ASN A 27 -10.25 -5.87 -7.86
CA ASN A 27 -10.22 -7.33 -7.82
C ASN A 27 -8.97 -7.95 -8.46
N SER A 28 -8.33 -7.22 -9.38
CA SER A 28 -7.06 -7.62 -10.01
C SER A 28 -5.83 -7.20 -9.20
N ARG A 29 -5.97 -6.28 -8.24
CA ARG A 29 -4.84 -5.78 -7.43
C ARG A 29 -4.47 -6.74 -6.30
N PRO A 30 -3.17 -7.03 -6.10
CA PRO A 30 -2.68 -7.76 -4.93
C PRO A 30 -3.08 -7.08 -3.62
N SER A 31 -3.57 -7.87 -2.67
CA SER A 31 -3.99 -7.42 -1.35
C SER A 31 -3.07 -7.95 -0.26
N GLY A 32 -2.62 -7.07 0.64
CA GLY A 32 -1.84 -7.48 1.81
C GLY A 32 -2.60 -8.42 2.74
N VAL A 33 -3.93 -8.27 2.83
CA VAL A 33 -4.81 -9.15 3.62
C VAL A 33 -4.85 -10.56 3.02
N LEU A 34 -4.73 -10.68 1.70
CA LEU A 34 -4.67 -11.95 0.98
C LEU A 34 -3.22 -12.39 0.73
N PHE A 35 -2.28 -11.92 1.55
CA PHE A 35 -0.86 -12.26 1.47
C PHE A 35 -0.29 -12.13 0.06
N GLY A 36 -0.64 -11.03 -0.62
CA GLY A 36 -0.17 -10.66 -1.95
C GLY A 36 -0.88 -11.35 -3.11
N PHE A 37 -1.93 -12.14 -2.87
CA PHE A 37 -2.89 -12.50 -3.93
C PHE A 37 -3.91 -11.39 -4.16
N SER A 38 -4.46 -11.33 -5.37
CA SER A 38 -5.63 -10.50 -5.67
C SER A 38 -6.94 -11.20 -5.26
N PRO A 39 -8.04 -10.45 -5.06
CA PRO A 39 -9.36 -11.04 -4.85
C PRO A 39 -9.76 -12.05 -5.95
N ASP A 40 -9.50 -11.73 -7.22
CA ASP A 40 -9.82 -12.65 -8.34
C ASP A 40 -9.03 -13.96 -8.24
N GLN A 41 -7.74 -13.90 -7.93
CA GLN A 41 -6.93 -15.11 -7.77
C GLN A 41 -7.51 -16.05 -6.72
N VAL A 42 -7.91 -15.51 -5.58
CA VAL A 42 -8.53 -16.30 -4.50
C VAL A 42 -9.89 -16.82 -4.91
N LEU A 43 -10.69 -16.01 -5.61
CA LEU A 43 -11.98 -16.43 -6.17
C LEU A 43 -11.82 -17.64 -7.11
N TYR A 44 -10.74 -17.67 -7.89
CA TYR A 44 -10.40 -18.77 -8.80
C TYR A 44 -9.62 -19.93 -8.14
N GLY A 45 -9.51 -19.95 -6.81
CA GLY A 45 -9.04 -21.11 -6.05
C GLY A 45 -7.60 -21.02 -5.54
N GLU A 46 -6.89 -19.91 -5.76
CA GLU A 46 -5.60 -19.69 -5.10
C GLU A 46 -5.80 -19.59 -3.59
N VAL A 47 -4.99 -20.31 -2.81
CA VAL A 47 -5.08 -20.33 -1.34
C VAL A 47 -4.03 -19.37 -0.77
N PRO A 48 -4.44 -18.30 -0.07
CA PRO A 48 -3.48 -17.38 0.55
C PRO A 48 -2.61 -18.06 1.60
N ASP A 49 -1.29 -17.96 1.45
CA ASP A 49 -0.32 -18.42 2.44
C ASP A 49 0.35 -17.23 3.13
N LYS A 50 0.15 -17.13 4.45
CA LYS A 50 0.74 -16.09 5.29
C LYS A 50 2.27 -16.12 5.35
N HIS A 51 2.89 -17.24 4.97
CA HIS A 51 4.33 -17.43 5.00
C HIS A 51 4.99 -17.25 3.63
N ARG A 52 4.21 -17.06 2.57
CA ARG A 52 4.67 -16.97 1.17
C ARG A 52 5.85 -16.01 0.97
N PHE A 53 5.85 -14.88 1.68
CA PHE A 53 6.84 -13.81 1.50
C PHE A 53 7.79 -13.61 2.69
N ILE A 54 7.87 -14.55 3.64
CA ILE A 54 8.65 -14.33 4.88
C ILE A 54 10.12 -14.06 4.58
N GLU A 55 10.74 -14.81 3.68
CA GLU A 55 12.17 -14.65 3.41
C GLU A 55 12.46 -13.33 2.69
N GLN A 56 11.62 -12.94 1.73
CA GLN A 56 11.75 -11.65 1.05
C GLN A 56 11.50 -10.48 2.00
N ILE A 57 10.56 -10.62 2.96
CA ILE A 57 10.32 -9.60 3.99
C ILE A 57 11.55 -9.47 4.90
N LYS A 58 12.15 -10.59 5.33
CA LYS A 58 13.38 -10.59 6.14
C LYS A 58 14.53 -9.94 5.37
N GLU A 59 14.73 -10.32 4.11
CA GLU A 59 15.76 -9.74 3.25
C GLU A 59 15.55 -8.24 3.06
N ALA A 60 14.33 -7.82 2.72
CA ALA A 60 14.00 -6.41 2.56
C ALA A 60 14.21 -5.62 3.86
N ALA A 61 13.90 -6.20 5.02
CA ALA A 61 14.15 -5.56 6.32
C ALA A 61 15.65 -5.33 6.59
N VAL A 62 16.53 -6.20 6.10
CA VAL A 62 17.99 -6.04 6.19
C VAL A 62 18.52 -5.02 5.18
N ILE A 63 17.98 -5.01 3.95
CA ILE A 63 18.49 -4.19 2.84
C ILE A 63 17.98 -2.74 2.91
N ARG A 64 16.69 -2.53 3.19
CA ARG A 64 16.05 -1.19 3.15
C ARG A 64 16.75 -0.13 4.00
N PRO A 65 17.24 -0.40 5.23
CA PRO A 65 17.98 0.59 5.99
C PRO A 65 19.26 1.07 5.31
N LYS A 66 19.95 0.20 4.56
CA LYS A 66 21.16 0.56 3.82
C LYS A 66 20.81 1.44 2.62
N ILE A 67 19.79 1.07 1.86
CA ILE A 67 19.29 1.85 0.72
C ILE A 67 18.79 3.23 1.18
N ASN A 68 17.95 3.26 2.23
CA ASN A 68 17.37 4.50 2.75
C ASN A 68 18.44 5.45 3.31
N LYS A 69 19.56 4.93 3.80
CA LYS A 69 20.72 5.74 4.23
C LYS A 69 21.53 6.32 3.07
N GLN A 70 21.51 5.68 1.90
CA GLN A 70 22.18 6.18 0.69
C GLN A 70 21.38 7.31 0.03
N GLY A 71 20.06 7.35 0.23
CA GLY A 71 19.26 8.56 0.00
C GLY A 71 19.54 9.58 1.10
N LEU A 72 20.05 10.76 0.72
CA LEU A 72 20.33 11.90 1.60
C LEU A 72 19.30 12.04 2.74
N CYS A 73 19.66 11.63 3.95
CA CYS A 73 18.98 12.03 5.18
C CYS A 73 19.81 13.13 5.87
N ASP A 74 20.10 14.21 5.14
CA ASP A 74 21.00 15.27 5.61
C ASP A 74 20.57 15.96 6.93
N PRO A 75 19.28 16.05 7.33
CA PRO A 75 18.92 16.64 8.63
C PRO A 75 18.76 15.64 9.78
N CYS A 76 18.63 14.34 9.52
CA CYS A 76 18.28 13.36 10.56
C CYS A 76 19.50 12.77 11.26
N ALA A 77 20.70 13.00 10.73
CA ALA A 77 21.95 12.49 11.31
C ALA A 77 22.52 13.38 12.43
N ASN A 78 22.13 14.66 12.49
CA ASN A 78 22.60 15.59 13.52
C ASN A 78 21.44 16.05 14.41
N PRO A 79 21.40 15.62 15.69
CA PRO A 79 20.48 16.19 16.67
C PRO A 79 20.63 17.72 16.79
N SER A 80 21.81 18.25 16.48
CA SER A 80 22.16 19.67 16.50
C SER A 80 21.49 20.50 15.39
N THR A 81 21.00 19.88 14.31
CA THR A 81 20.27 20.57 13.23
C THR A 81 18.76 20.55 13.41
N ILE A 82 18.26 19.89 14.46
CA ILE A 82 16.84 19.88 14.82
C ILE A 82 16.53 21.19 15.56
N PRO A 83 15.68 22.09 15.03
CA PRO A 83 15.34 23.32 15.70
C PRO A 83 14.70 23.02 17.05
N ILE A 84 15.39 23.35 18.14
CA ILE A 84 14.81 23.28 19.49
C ILE A 84 13.73 24.35 19.55
N LYS A 85 12.45 23.95 19.58
CA LYS A 85 11.35 24.86 19.89
C LYS A 85 11.59 25.44 21.28
N ARG A 86 11.98 26.71 21.36
CA ARG A 86 12.00 27.47 22.60
C ARG A 86 10.55 27.75 23.00
N LYS A 87 10.21 27.47 24.26
CA LYS A 87 8.94 27.85 24.88
C LYS A 87 8.83 29.35 25.04
#